data_AF-A0AA44UAU7-F1
#
_entry.id   AF-A0AA44UAU7-F1
#
_cell.length_a   1.000
_cell.length_b   1.000
_cell.length_c   1.000
_cell.angle_alpha   90.00
_cell.angle_beta   90.00
_cell.angle_gamma   90.00
#
_symmetry.space_group_name_H-M   'P 1'
#
loop_
_entity.id
_entity.type
_entity.pdbx_description
1 polymer ?
#
loop_
_entity_poly.entity_id
_entity_poly.type
_entity_poly.pdbx_seq_one_letter_code
_entity_poly.pdbx_strand_id
1 'polypeptide(L)'
;MAEGQKSAVAGYYLNHGKWPKDNGNAGVASPADIKGKYVQSVTVANGVVTAQMKSDGVNKEIKGKKLSLWAKRQDGSVKWFCGQPVKRDNAKDADDVTDDAGTDNGGKGKIDTKHLPSTCRDESTAE
;
A
#
# COMPACT_ATOMS: atom_id res chain seq x y z
N MET A 1 0.89 13.52 2.65
CA MET A 1 1.07 12.52 3.74
C MET A 1 1.47 11.13 3.23
N ALA A 2 0.89 10.62 2.12
CA ALA A 2 1.30 9.34 1.54
C ALA A 2 2.60 9.41 0.69
N GLU A 3 2.93 10.57 0.12
CA GLU A 3 4.11 10.75 -0.74
C GLU A 3 5.44 10.59 0.01
N GLY A 4 5.51 11.01 1.28
CA GLY A 4 6.72 10.82 2.10
C GLY A 4 7.07 9.34 2.31
N GLN A 5 6.06 8.47 2.32
CA GLN A 5 6.25 7.02 2.39
C GLN A 5 6.79 6.46 1.08
N LYS A 6 6.29 6.98 -0.07
CA LYS A 6 6.77 6.58 -1.40
C LYS A 6 8.25 6.86 -1.58
N SER A 7 8.71 8.05 -1.21
CA SER A 7 10.11 8.42 -1.33
C SER A 7 11.02 7.55 -0.45
N ALA A 8 10.59 7.26 0.78
CA ALA A 8 11.35 6.42 1.70
C ALA A 8 11.46 4.96 1.19
N VAL A 9 10.34 4.38 0.75
CA VAL A 9 10.31 3.01 0.19
C VAL A 9 11.11 2.89 -1.10
N ALA A 10 10.97 3.86 -2.02
CA ALA A 10 11.73 3.90 -3.26
C ALA A 10 13.24 4.09 -3.02
N GLY A 11 13.61 5.01 -2.13
CA GLY A 11 15.00 5.25 -1.75
C GLY A 11 15.65 4.01 -1.13
N TYR A 12 14.93 3.29 -0.27
CA TYR A 12 15.41 2.03 0.30
C TYR A 12 15.67 0.99 -0.79
N TYR A 13 14.73 0.81 -1.73
CA TYR A 13 14.90 -0.12 -2.84
C TYR A 13 16.10 0.22 -3.71
N LEU A 14 16.28 1.50 -4.06
CA LEU A 14 17.42 1.95 -4.88
C LEU A 14 18.77 1.75 -4.18
N ASN A 15 18.82 1.86 -2.85
CA ASN A 15 20.06 1.71 -2.08
C ASN A 15 20.38 0.24 -1.72
N HIS A 16 19.36 -0.59 -1.50
CA HIS A 16 19.51 -1.98 -1.02
C HIS A 16 19.18 -3.06 -2.05
N GLY A 17 18.63 -2.69 -3.21
CA GLY A 17 18.20 -3.64 -4.25
C GLY A 17 17.03 -4.54 -3.83
N LYS A 18 16.36 -4.24 -2.72
CA LYS A 18 15.23 -5.00 -2.18
C LYS A 18 14.25 -4.08 -1.47
N TRP A 19 12.98 -4.46 -1.44
CA TRP A 19 11.94 -3.70 -0.76
C TRP A 19 12.11 -3.74 0.77
N PRO A 20 11.78 -2.66 1.50
CA PRO A 20 11.82 -2.65 2.95
C PRO A 20 10.75 -3.58 3.52
N LYS A 21 11.13 -4.43 4.47
CA LYS A 21 10.24 -5.42 5.07
C LYS A 21 9.08 -4.77 5.84
N ASP A 22 9.34 -3.63 6.47
CA ASP A 22 8.42 -2.93 7.37
C ASP A 22 8.74 -1.42 7.44
N ASN A 23 7.92 -0.67 8.19
CA ASN A 23 8.07 0.77 8.40
C ASN A 23 9.46 1.15 8.95
N GLY A 24 9.99 0.39 9.90
CA GLY A 24 11.28 0.68 10.52
C GLY A 24 12.42 0.58 9.50
N ASN A 25 12.41 -0.50 8.70
CA ASN A 25 13.36 -0.67 7.60
C ASN A 25 13.23 0.42 6.53
N ALA A 26 12.02 0.88 6.23
CA ALA A 26 11.81 1.99 5.30
C ALA A 26 12.26 3.35 5.88
N GLY A 27 12.57 3.46 7.17
CA GLY A 27 12.93 4.71 7.82
C GLY A 27 11.73 5.63 8.08
N VAL A 28 10.54 5.06 8.27
CA VAL A 28 9.29 5.80 8.50
C VAL A 28 8.69 5.45 9.86
N ALA A 29 7.81 6.32 10.36
CA ALA A 29 7.18 6.15 11.66
C ALA A 29 6.39 4.82 11.77
N SER A 30 6.16 4.36 12.99
CA SER A 30 5.37 3.15 13.24
C SER A 30 3.95 3.28 12.68
N PRO A 31 3.29 2.18 12.29
CA PRO A 31 2.04 2.24 11.53
C PRO A 31 0.92 3.08 12.17
N ALA A 32 0.79 3.02 13.49
CA ALA A 32 -0.22 3.74 14.25
C ALA A 32 0.07 5.24 14.40
N ASP A 33 1.32 5.67 14.19
CA ASP A 33 1.73 7.07 14.24
C ASP A 33 1.47 7.77 12.90
N ILE A 34 1.43 7.01 11.80
CA ILE A 34 1.05 7.51 10.49
C ILE A 34 -0.48 7.51 10.35
N LYS A 35 -1.12 8.49 10.98
CA LYS A 35 -2.59 8.68 10.99
C LYS A 35 -2.97 10.05 10.44
N GLY A 36 -4.16 10.16 9.88
CA GLY A 36 -4.69 11.40 9.29
C GLY A 36 -6.14 11.65 9.63
N LYS A 37 -6.79 12.60 8.95
CA LYS A 37 -8.23 12.88 9.17
C LYS A 37 -9.10 11.64 8.97
N TYR A 38 -8.86 10.90 7.88
CA TYR A 38 -9.65 9.72 7.48
C TYR A 38 -8.88 8.39 7.55
N VAL A 39 -7.56 8.45 7.76
CA VAL A 39 -6.66 7.30 7.80
C VAL A 39 -6.35 6.97 9.25
N GLN A 40 -6.50 5.71 9.62
CA GLN A 40 -6.22 5.17 10.95
C GLN A 40 -4.75 4.81 11.11
N SER A 41 -4.17 4.15 10.11
CA SER A 41 -2.78 3.68 10.12
C SER A 41 -2.26 3.50 8.69
N VAL A 42 -0.94 3.54 8.54
CA VAL A 42 -0.25 3.21 7.29
C VAL A 42 0.87 2.22 7.57
N THR A 43 0.75 1.03 7.00
CA THR A 43 1.71 -0.06 7.16
C THR A 43 2.51 -0.21 5.89
N VAL A 44 3.83 -0.35 6.01
CA VAL A 44 4.71 -0.82 4.96
C VAL A 44 4.95 -2.31 5.21
N ALA A 45 4.75 -3.13 4.19
CA ALA A 45 5.03 -4.57 4.24
C ALA A 45 5.68 -4.98 2.92
N ASN A 46 6.96 -5.38 2.96
CA ASN A 46 7.74 -5.70 1.77
C ASN A 46 7.63 -4.62 0.67
N GLY A 47 7.67 -3.34 1.05
CA GLY A 47 7.53 -2.20 0.13
C GLY A 47 6.13 -1.93 -0.41
N VAL A 48 5.12 -2.71 -0.03
CA VAL A 48 3.71 -2.36 -0.23
C VAL A 48 3.27 -1.45 0.91
N VAL A 49 2.68 -0.30 0.58
CA VAL A 49 2.17 0.68 1.53
C VAL A 49 0.65 0.55 1.61
N THR A 50 0.14 0.03 2.72
CA THR A 50 -1.30 -0.17 2.93
C THR A 50 -1.85 0.85 3.92
N ALA A 51 -2.83 1.63 3.49
CA ALA A 51 -3.53 2.59 4.33
C ALA A 51 -4.86 1.98 4.81
N GLN A 52 -5.11 2.03 6.12
CA GLN A 52 -6.39 1.63 6.71
C GLN A 52 -7.24 2.87 6.98
N MET A 53 -8.50 2.84 6.53
CA MET A 53 -9.48 3.89 6.80
C MET A 53 -10.02 3.77 8.23
N LYS A 54 -10.30 4.91 8.86
CA LYS A 54 -10.89 4.93 10.21
C LYS A 54 -12.25 4.24 10.27
N SER A 55 -12.63 3.79 11.45
CA SER A 55 -13.99 3.28 11.73
C SER A 55 -15.02 4.41 11.90
N ASP A 56 -14.56 5.65 12.12
CA ASP A 56 -15.38 6.82 12.41
C ASP A 56 -14.98 8.03 11.56
N GLY A 57 -15.96 8.91 11.30
CA GLY A 57 -15.74 10.10 10.47
C GLY A 57 -15.49 9.83 8.98
N VAL A 58 -15.80 8.62 8.49
CA VAL A 58 -15.73 8.21 7.08
C VAL A 58 -17.05 7.57 6.62
N ASN A 59 -17.28 7.52 5.30
CA ASN A 59 -18.46 6.87 4.72
C ASN A 59 -18.56 5.40 5.18
N LYS A 60 -19.77 4.95 5.54
CA LYS A 60 -20.09 3.58 5.95
C LYS A 60 -19.53 2.52 5.00
N GLU A 61 -19.49 2.81 3.70
CA GLU A 61 -18.99 1.89 2.66
C GLU A 61 -17.45 1.74 2.66
N ILE A 62 -16.70 2.62 3.35
CA ILE A 62 -15.22 2.60 3.40
C ILE A 62 -14.66 2.44 4.81
N LYS A 63 -15.51 2.36 5.83
CA LYS A 63 -15.10 2.20 7.24
C LYS A 63 -14.25 0.95 7.43
N GLY A 64 -13.07 1.10 8.04
CA GLY A 64 -12.15 0.00 8.35
C GLY A 64 -11.54 -0.68 7.12
N LYS A 65 -11.81 -0.18 5.92
CA LYS A 65 -11.31 -0.75 4.67
C LYS A 65 -9.91 -0.25 4.35
N LYS A 66 -9.25 -0.92 3.42
CA LYS A 66 -7.86 -0.69 3.05
C LYS A 66 -7.72 -0.39 1.57
N LEU A 67 -6.67 0.37 1.25
CA LEU A 67 -6.11 0.52 -0.09
C LEU A 67 -4.60 0.33 0.00
N SER A 68 -3.98 -0.08 -1.10
CA SER A 68 -2.53 -0.24 -1.16
C SER A 68 -1.91 0.59 -2.27
N LEU A 69 -0.67 1.00 -2.03
CA LEU A 69 0.23 1.55 -3.01
C LEU A 69 1.44 0.64 -3.09
N TRP A 70 1.85 0.27 -4.28
CA TRP A 70 3.03 -0.55 -4.51
C TRP A 70 3.81 0.03 -5.68
N ALA A 71 5.07 -0.34 -5.78
CA ALA A 71 5.90 0.08 -6.89
C ALA A 71 6.58 -1.13 -7.54
N LYS A 72 6.75 -1.07 -8.86
CA LYS A 72 7.56 -2.03 -9.63
C LYS A 72 8.77 -1.31 -10.21
N ARG A 73 9.88 -2.03 -10.38
CA ARG A 73 11.07 -1.46 -11.01
C ARG A 73 10.84 -1.31 -12.52
N GLN A 74 11.28 -0.18 -13.06
CA GLN A 74 11.24 0.16 -14.49
C GLN A 74 12.54 0.87 -14.85
N ASP A 75 13.44 0.21 -15.58
CA ASP A 75 14.67 0.75 -16.18
C ASP A 75 15.38 1.86 -15.35
N GLY A 76 15.84 1.52 -14.15
CA GLY A 76 16.58 2.45 -13.28
C GLY A 76 15.71 3.37 -12.42
N SER A 77 14.39 3.27 -12.53
CA SER A 77 13.41 3.98 -11.70
C SER A 77 12.38 3.01 -11.11
N VAL A 78 11.45 3.52 -10.30
CA VAL A 78 10.29 2.76 -9.81
C VAL A 78 9.00 3.43 -10.23
N LYS A 79 8.06 2.65 -10.76
CA LYS A 79 6.72 3.10 -11.12
C LYS A 79 5.75 2.73 -10.01
N TRP A 80 4.97 3.69 -9.54
CA TRP A 80 3.99 3.50 -8.47
C TRP A 80 2.60 3.23 -9.02
N PHE A 81 1.89 2.34 -8.33
CA PHE A 81 0.51 1.97 -8.55
C PHE A 81 -0.29 2.20 -7.27
N CYS A 82 -1.60 2.33 -7.42
CA CYS A 82 -2.53 2.55 -6.33
C CYS A 82 -3.84 1.83 -6.61
N GLY A 83 -4.33 1.08 -5.64
CA GLY A 83 -5.54 0.32 -5.86
C GLY A 83 -6.02 -0.42 -4.61
N GLN A 84 -6.74 -1.51 -4.87
CA GLN A 84 -7.20 -2.40 -3.82
C GLN A 84 -6.03 -3.01 -3.03
N PRO A 85 -6.29 -3.61 -1.85
CA PRO A 85 -5.23 -4.21 -1.06
C PRO A 85 -4.47 -5.30 -1.84
N VAL A 86 -3.15 -5.18 -1.85
CA VAL A 86 -2.22 -6.14 -2.44
C VAL A 86 -1.16 -6.51 -1.42
N LYS A 87 -0.49 -7.62 -1.65
CA LYS A 87 0.64 -8.09 -0.85
C LYS A 87 1.78 -8.49 -1.78
N ARG A 88 2.99 -8.28 -1.28
CA ARG A 88 4.21 -8.77 -1.91
C ARG A 88 4.72 -9.96 -1.09
N ASP A 89 4.29 -11.15 -1.50
CA ASP A 89 4.94 -12.38 -1.09
C ASP A 89 6.27 -12.51 -1.87
N ASN A 90 7.22 -13.34 -1.42
CA ASN A 90 8.43 -13.65 -2.19
C ASN A 90 8.03 -14.42 -3.48
N ALA A 91 7.45 -13.71 -4.43
CA ALA A 91 7.03 -14.19 -5.73
C ALA A 91 8.26 -14.48 -6.60
N LYS A 92 8.02 -15.08 -7.78
CA LYS A 92 9.09 -15.40 -8.74
C LYS A 92 9.93 -14.17 -9.10
N ASP A 93 9.28 -13.01 -9.12
CA ASP A 93 9.87 -11.69 -9.28
C ASP A 93 9.71 -10.86 -8.00
N ALA A 94 10.79 -10.22 -7.55
CA ALA A 94 10.83 -9.47 -6.30
C ALA A 94 9.94 -8.21 -6.29
N ASP A 95 9.39 -7.81 -7.43
CA ASP A 95 8.59 -6.60 -7.58
C ASP A 95 7.09 -6.87 -7.70
N ASP A 96 6.71 -8.11 -8.03
CA ASP A 96 5.33 -8.52 -8.22
C ASP A 96 4.52 -8.45 -6.93
N VAL A 97 3.22 -8.20 -7.10
CA VAL A 97 2.25 -8.19 -6.01
C VAL A 97 1.06 -9.04 -6.40
N THR A 98 0.36 -9.56 -5.40
CA THR A 98 -0.88 -10.31 -5.57
C THR A 98 -1.98 -9.68 -4.73
N ASP A 99 -3.23 -9.90 -5.10
CA ASP A 99 -4.37 -9.44 -4.32
C ASP A 99 -4.29 -9.94 -2.86
N ASP A 100 -4.35 -9.02 -1.90
CA ASP A 100 -4.43 -9.32 -0.45
C ASP A 100 -5.88 -9.29 0.05
N ALA A 101 -6.80 -9.52 -0.88
CA ALA A 101 -8.25 -9.49 -0.73
C ALA A 101 -8.85 -10.32 0.42
N GLY A 102 -8.13 -11.34 0.88
CA GLY A 102 -8.70 -12.52 1.54
C GLY A 102 -8.56 -12.58 3.05
N THR A 103 -7.86 -11.65 3.69
CA THR A 103 -7.38 -11.83 5.07
C THR A 103 -8.11 -11.01 6.14
N ASP A 104 -8.90 -9.99 5.79
CA ASP A 104 -9.64 -9.17 6.76
C ASP A 104 -11.16 -9.09 6.51
N ASN A 105 -11.95 -9.29 7.58
CA ASN A 105 -13.40 -9.14 7.61
C ASN A 105 -14.18 -9.96 6.56
N GLY A 106 -13.82 -11.23 6.34
CA GLY A 106 -14.58 -12.12 5.45
C GLY A 106 -14.68 -11.62 4.00
N GLY A 107 -13.60 -11.04 3.47
CA GLY A 107 -13.52 -10.54 2.08
C GLY A 107 -14.03 -9.10 1.88
N LYS A 108 -14.33 -8.36 2.97
CA LYS A 108 -14.83 -6.97 2.92
C LYS A 108 -13.77 -5.89 3.14
N GLY A 109 -12.50 -6.28 3.26
CA GLY A 109 -11.38 -5.36 3.51
C GLY A 109 -11.08 -4.36 2.39
N LYS A 110 -11.61 -4.56 1.17
CA LYS A 110 -11.30 -3.70 0.01
C LYS A 110 -12.29 -2.55 -0.15
N ILE A 111 -11.75 -1.36 -0.38
CA ILE A 111 -12.54 -0.22 -0.87
C ILE A 111 -13.08 -0.59 -2.27
N ASP A 112 -14.39 -0.36 -2.46
CA ASP A 112 -15.03 -0.56 -3.77
C ASP A 112 -14.45 0.44 -4.77
N THR A 113 -14.21 0.02 -6.00
CA THR A 113 -13.58 0.87 -7.02
C THR A 113 -14.36 2.14 -7.29
N LYS A 114 -15.69 2.16 -7.06
CA LYS A 114 -16.52 3.38 -7.14
C LYS A 114 -16.07 4.47 -6.16
N HIS A 115 -15.49 4.09 -5.03
CA HIS A 115 -14.99 5.01 -3.99
C HIS A 115 -13.51 5.31 -4.13
N LEU A 116 -12.81 4.64 -5.04
CA LEU A 116 -11.42 4.96 -5.35
C LEU A 116 -11.37 6.07 -6.42
N PRO A 117 -10.46 7.06 -6.27
CA PRO A 117 -10.14 7.98 -7.35
C PRO A 117 -9.75 7.23 -8.62
N SER A 118 -9.98 7.81 -9.81
CA SER A 118 -9.59 7.18 -11.08
C SER A 118 -8.11 6.82 -11.15
N THR A 119 -7.26 7.60 -10.48
CA THR A 119 -5.80 7.40 -10.38
C THR A 119 -5.38 6.36 -9.34
N CYS A 120 -6.33 5.69 -8.68
CA CYS A 120 -6.07 4.66 -7.68
C CYS A 120 -6.97 3.43 -7.90
N ARG A 121 -7.03 2.95 -9.14
CA ARG A 121 -7.81 1.77 -9.56
C ARG A 121 -6.95 0.75 -10.30
N ASP A 122 -5.65 0.76 -10.04
CA ASP A 122 -4.72 -0.18 -10.67
C ASP A 122 -4.99 -1.61 -10.18
N GLU A 123 -4.92 -2.56 -11.11
CA GLU A 123 -4.94 -3.99 -10.80
C GLU A 123 -3.56 -4.45 -10.30
N SER A 124 -3.51 -5.51 -9.48
CA SER A 124 -2.24 -6.05 -8.95
C SER A 124 -1.24 -6.44 -10.05
N THR A 125 -1.76 -6.77 -11.23
CA THR A 125 -1.00 -7.15 -12.44
C THR A 125 -0.53 -5.96 -13.29
N ALA A 126 -0.87 -4.72 -12.94
CA ALA A 126 -0.50 -3.54 -13.74
C ALA A 126 1.03 -3.41 -13.93
N GLU A 127 1.44 -2.93 -15.11
CA GLU A 127 2.82 -2.73 -15.55
C GLU A 127 3.09 -1.27 -15.93
#